data_AF-A0A4S4ZZ15-F1
#
_entry.id   AF-A0A4S4ZZ15-F1
#
_cell.length_a   1.000
_cell.length_b   1.000
_cell.length_c   1.000
_cell.angle_alpha   90.00
_cell.angle_beta   90.00
_cell.angle_gamma   90.00
#
_symmetry.space_group_name_H-M   'P 1'
#
loop_
_entity.id
_entity.type
_entity.pdbx_description
1 polymer ?
#
loop_
_entity_poly.entity_id
_entity_poly.type
_entity_poly.pdbx_seq_one_letter_code
_entity_poly.pdbx_strand_id
1 'polypeptide(L)' 'MTVAVVGRSLRLAVGMLTALRVPPVLGVTPGAATGALLIAPVAVLPLGLTVGLVCWAGGRLDLPALAVA' A
#
# COMPACT_ATOMS: atom_id res chain seq x y z
N MET A 1 18.85 4.34 10.33
CA MET A 1 18.40 4.87 9.02
C MET A 1 18.00 6.33 9.21
N THR A 2 18.43 7.23 8.33
CA THR A 2 18.10 8.66 8.42
C THR A 2 16.64 8.91 8.03
N VAL A 3 15.98 9.87 8.69
CA VAL A 3 14.57 10.25 8.48
C VAL A 3 14.25 10.52 7.00
N ALA A 4 15.21 11.10 6.27
CA ALA A 4 15.09 11.39 4.85
C ALA A 4 14.98 10.14 3.96
N VAL A 5 15.60 9.02 4.35
CA VAL A 5 15.53 7.74 3.62
C VAL A 5 14.17 7.09 3.84
N VAL A 6 13.70 7.05 5.10
CA VAL A 6 12.38 6.51 5.46
C VAL A 6 11.26 7.24 4.70
N GLY A 7 11.30 8.57 4.66
CA GLY A 7 10.29 9.37 3.96
C GLY A 7 10.32 9.23 2.43
N ARG A 8 11.40 8.72 1.84
CA ARG A 8 11.50 8.49 0.38
C ARG A 8 11.01 7.09 0.02
N SER A 9 11.38 6.09 0.81
CA SER A 9 10.87 4.71 0.68
C SER A 9 9.35 4.64 0.90
N LEU A 10 8.81 5.38 1.87
CA LEU A 10 7.37 5.41 2.15
C LEU A 10 6.58 6.03 0.98
N ARG A 11 7.11 7.09 0.36
CA ARG A 11 6.51 7.71 -0.82
C ARG A 11 6.50 6.78 -2.04
N LEU A 12 7.58 6.03 -2.28
CA LEU A 12 7.63 5.01 -3.33
C LEU A 12 6.59 3.90 -3.12
N ALA A 13 6.50 3.36 -1.90
CA ALA A 13 5.55 2.30 -1.59
C ALA A 13 4.10 2.76 -1.79
N VAL A 14 3.74 3.95 -1.30
CA VAL A 14 2.39 4.51 -1.48
C VAL A 14 2.09 4.77 -2.96
N GLY A 15 3.01 5.38 -3.72
CA GLY A 15 2.79 5.67 -5.14
C GLY A 15 2.70 4.42 -6.03
N MET A 16 3.38 3.33 -5.67
CA MET A 16 3.30 2.05 -6.39
C MET A 16 2.05 1.23 -6.04
N LEU A 17 1.61 1.27 -4.78
CA LEU A 17 0.56 0.39 -4.25
C LEU A 17 -0.81 1.06 -4.16
N THR A 18 -0.88 2.39 -4.31
CA THR A 18 -2.12 3.15 -4.24
C THR A 18 -2.19 4.15 -5.38
N ALA A 19 -3.40 4.46 -5.86
CA ALA A 19 -3.63 5.49 -6.88
C ALA A 19 -3.43 6.93 -6.35
N LEU A 20 -2.92 7.09 -5.13
CA LEU A 20 -2.68 8.40 -4.53
C LEU A 20 -1.53 9.09 -5.26
N ARG A 21 -1.74 10.36 -5.65
CA ARG A 21 -0.69 11.19 -6.24
C ARG A 21 0.40 11.46 -5.21
N VAL A 22 1.50 10.71 -5.31
CA VAL A 22 2.71 10.95 -4.54
C VAL A 22 3.74 11.65 -5.43
N PRO A 23 4.47 12.68 -4.95
CA PRO A 23 5.52 13.33 -5.72
C PRO A 23 6.54 12.31 -6.26
N PRO A 24 6.91 12.40 -7.55
CA PRO A 24 7.76 11.42 -8.20
C PRO A 24 9.13 11.36 -7.54
N VAL A 25 9.61 10.15 -7.30
CA VAL A 25 10.94 9.94 -6.71
C VAL A 25 11.97 9.98 -7.84
N LEU A 26 12.74 11.07 -7.90
CA LEU A 26 13.67 11.39 -8.98
C LEU A 26 14.97 10.57 -8.98
N GLY A 27 15.15 9.65 -8.02
CA GLY A 27 16.35 8.81 -7.93
C GLY A 27 16.18 7.67 -6.92
N VAL A 28 16.51 6.45 -7.36
CA VAL A 28 16.41 5.22 -6.56
C VAL A 28 17.81 4.75 -6.20
N THR A 29 18.09 4.67 -4.91
CA THR A 29 19.32 4.06 -4.39
C THR A 29 19.02 2.66 -3.86
N PRO A 30 20.01 1.74 -3.81
CA PRO A 30 19.80 0.38 -3.28
C PRO A 30 19.18 0.38 -1.88
N GLY A 31 19.62 1.27 -0.98
CA GLY A 31 19.04 1.40 0.36
C GLY A 31 17.58 1.87 0.37
N ALA A 32 17.18 2.73 -0.57
CA ALA A 32 15.79 3.15 -0.70
C ALA A 32 14.89 2.03 -1.23
N ALA A 33 15.39 1.20 -2.15
CA ALA A 33 14.69 0.05 -2.70
C ALA A 33 14.47 -1.05 -1.64
N THR A 34 15.52 -1.42 -0.89
CA THR A 34 15.40 -2.38 0.22
C THR A 34 14.46 -1.86 1.32
N GLY A 35 14.55 -0.57 1.67
CA GLY A 35 13.63 0.05 2.61
C GLY A 35 12.17 0.05 2.12
N ALA A 36 11.94 0.26 0.82
CA ALA A 36 10.60 0.20 0.24
C ALA A 36 10.03 -1.22 0.27
N LEU A 37 10.84 -2.25 -0.03
CA LEU A 37 10.45 -3.65 0.06
C LEU A 37 10.03 -4.05 1.49
N LEU A 38 10.71 -3.53 2.51
CA LEU A 38 10.35 -3.81 3.91
C LEU A 38 9.09 -3.07 4.38
N ILE A 39 8.85 -1.87 3.85
CA ILE A 39 7.68 -1.04 4.21
C ILE A 39 6.44 -1.42 3.38
N ALA A 40 6.62 -2.00 2.21
CA ALA A 40 5.54 -2.36 1.30
C ALA A 40 4.41 -3.19 1.95
N PRO A 41 4.67 -4.25 2.74
CA PRO A 41 3.61 -5.02 3.38
C PRO A 41 2.75 -4.16 4.32
N VAL A 42 3.37 -3.25 5.06
CA VAL A 42 2.69 -2.33 5.97
C VAL A 42 1.85 -1.33 5.19
N ALA A 43 2.34 -0.86 4.05
CA ALA A 43 1.61 0.05 3.17
C ALA A 43 0.36 -0.60 2.54
N VAL A 44 0.35 -1.92 2.36
CA VAL A 44 -0.82 -2.66 1.84
C VAL A 44 -1.86 -2.97 2.93
N LEU A 45 -1.51 -2.91 4.23
CA LEU A 45 -2.43 -3.25 5.32
C LEU A 45 -3.77 -2.50 5.29
N PRO A 46 -3.81 -1.16 5.08
CA PRO A 46 -5.09 -0.44 4.99
C PRO A 46 -5.98 -0.97 3.86
N LEU A 47 -5.36 -1.31 2.73
CA LEU A 47 -6.04 -1.81 1.53
C LEU A 47 -6.60 -3.22 1.78
N GLY A 48 -5.80 -4.10 2.38
CA GLY A 48 -6.24 -5.43 2.82
C GLY A 48 -7.37 -5.37 3.85
N LEU A 49 -7.30 -4.43 4.80
CA LEU A 49 -8.37 -4.18 5.77
C LEU A 49 -9.67 -3.75 5.09
N THR A 50 -9.60 -2.82 4.14
CA THR A 50 -10.79 -2.36 3.42
C THR A 50 -11.43 -3.48 2.60
N VAL A 51 -10.64 -4.27 1.86
CA VAL A 51 -11.14 -5.41 1.09
C VAL A 51 -11.75 -6.46 2.02
N GLY A 52 -11.09 -6.77 3.14
CA GLY A 52 -11.61 -7.71 4.14
C GLY A 52 -12.94 -7.25 4.74
N LEU A 53 -13.07 -5.96 5.07
CA LEU A 53 -14.32 -5.37 5.56
C LEU A 53 -15.45 -5.45 4.54
N VAL A 54 -15.14 -5.14 3.28
CA VAL A 54 -16.09 -5.14 2.17
C VAL A 54 -16.57 -6.57 1.89
N CYS A 55 -15.66 -7.55 1.81
CA CYS A 55 -16.02 -8.97 1.71
C CYS A 55 -16.82 -9.47 2.92
N TRP A 56 -16.46 -9.07 4.13
CA TRP A 56 -17.19 -9.45 5.35
C TRP A 56 -18.63 -8.90 5.35
N ALA A 57 -18.79 -7.62 5.00
CA ALA A 57 -20.09 -6.99 4.88
C ALA A 57 -20.92 -7.63 3.75
N GLY A 58 -20.31 -7.93 2.60
CA GLY A 58 -20.94 -8.65 1.50
C GLY A 58 -21.46 -10.03 1.92
N GLY A 59 -20.65 -10.79 2.66
CA GLY A 59 -21.07 -12.08 3.22
C GLY A 59 -22.21 -11.97 4.24
N ARG A 60 -22.33 -10.84 4.96
CA ARG A 60 -23.49 -10.57 5.84
C ARG A 60 -24.76 -10.22 5.09
N LEU A 61 -24.63 -9.75 3.85
CA LEU A 61 -25.74 -9.40 2.96
C LEU A 61 -26.05 -10.50 1.94
N ASP A 62 -25.42 -11.67 2.08
CA ASP A 62 -25.52 -12.81 1.16
C ASP A 62 -25.17 -12.45 -0.30
N LEU A 63 -24.31 -11.44 -0.47
CA LEU A 63 -23.85 -10.99 -1.76
C LEU A 63 -22.77 -11.95 -2.28
N PRO A 64 -22.82 -12.34 -3.58
CA PRO A 64 -21.77 -13.16 -4.16
C PRO A 64 -20.44 -12.40 -4.12
N ALA A 65 -19.35 -13.09 -3.76
CA ALA A 65 -18.03 -12.47 -3.55
C ALA A 65 -17.51 -11.66 -4.76
N LEU A 66 -17.92 -12.04 -5.98
CA LEU A 66 -17.60 -11.34 -7.22
C LEU A 66 -18.37 -10.04 -7.44
N ALA A 67 -19.48 -9.80 -6.75
CA ALA A 67 -20.24 -8.55 -6.81
C ALA A 67 -19.67 -7.45 -5.90
N VAL A 68 -18.65 -7.79 -5.11
CA VAL A 68 -18.14 -6.99 -3.99
C VAL A 68 -16.67 -6.60 -4.22
N ALA A 69 -16.01 -7.14 -5.25
CA ALA A 69 -14.61 -6.91 -5.62
C ALA A 69 -14.47 -6.13 -6.93
#